data_AF-A0A8T9VSB9-F1
#
_entry.id   AF-A0A8T9VSB9-F1
#
_cell.length_a   1.000
_cell.length_b   1.000
_cell.length_c   1.000
_cell.angle_alpha   90.00
_cell.angle_beta   90.00
_cell.angle_gamma   90.00
#
_symmetry.space_group_name_H-M   'P 1'
#
loop_
_entity.id
_entity.type
_entity.pdbx_description
1 polymer ?
#
loop_
_entity_poly.entity_id
_entity_poly.type
_entity_poly.pdbx_seq_one_letter_code
_entity_poly.pdbx_strand_id
1 'polypeptide(L)'
;MIDRILEFIDKYYIYPIVEDAGYNPVNTITWAILLVLFLFISLKILQKLDINLDRGFVYSLVPFVFIGSGLRVVEDAGVVEPPFSYALITPLIYFLVALITLFVLVAVSIAIKNGFLDRDGQNKMVFIVGCVLAGLLAAYLIFISIDLPLVRPSISFEIVVATLTITGVAFYLARWYGFKLLLDNIYLLIFGSHIFDASSTFVGFQYGATEKHVLPAFLIDLTGTSAVMFPLKIVVVLLVLWLVDSIFTEEEDSELKALVLLAILVLGLAPALRNTLRLTLGV
;
A
#
# COMPACT_ATOMS: atom_id res chain seq x y z
N MET A 1 -17.39 34.47 14.36
CA MET A 1 -17.93 33.11 14.08
C MET A 1 -17.10 32.42 13.01
N ILE A 2 -16.83 33.11 11.89
CA ILE A 2 -15.92 32.65 10.83
C ILE A 2 -14.52 32.40 11.39
N ASP A 3 -13.97 33.30 12.22
CA ASP A 3 -12.62 33.14 12.78
C ASP A 3 -12.47 31.88 13.64
N ARG A 4 -13.50 31.55 14.45
CA ARG A 4 -13.52 30.29 15.22
C ARG A 4 -13.61 29.04 14.35
N ILE A 5 -14.26 29.14 13.19
CA ILE A 5 -14.32 28.04 12.21
C ILE A 5 -12.96 27.89 11.53
N LEU A 6 -12.31 29.00 11.16
CA LEU A 6 -10.98 29.00 10.57
C LEU A 6 -9.93 28.45 11.56
N GLU A 7 -9.94 28.88 12.82
CA GLU A 7 -9.09 28.33 13.88
C GLU A 7 -9.32 26.82 14.09
N PHE A 8 -10.57 26.37 14.01
CA PHE A 8 -10.89 24.95 14.10
C PHE A 8 -10.34 24.16 12.91
N ILE A 9 -10.54 24.66 11.69
CA ILE A 9 -10.02 24.03 10.47
C ILE A 9 -8.50 24.00 10.51
N ASP A 10 -7.88 25.10 10.91
CA ASP A 10 -6.44 25.23 11.00
C ASP A 10 -5.86 24.22 12.00
N LYS A 11 -6.39 24.21 13.23
CA LYS A 11 -5.94 23.31 14.30
C LYS A 11 -6.10 21.83 13.97
N TYR A 12 -7.24 21.43 13.40
CA TYR A 12 -7.56 20.01 13.25
C TYR A 12 -7.21 19.44 11.88
N TYR A 13 -7.09 20.26 10.83
CA TYR A 13 -6.86 19.78 9.46
C TYR A 13 -5.63 20.39 8.80
N ILE A 14 -5.45 21.71 8.81
CA ILE A 14 -4.32 22.35 8.09
C ILE A 14 -3.02 22.06 8.82
N TYR A 15 -2.90 22.43 10.11
CA TYR A 15 -1.69 22.25 10.89
C TYR A 15 -1.18 20.80 10.88
N PRO A 16 -2.01 19.75 11.09
CA PRO A 16 -1.52 18.38 11.03
C PRO A 16 -1.02 17.93 9.65
N ILE A 17 -1.54 18.52 8.56
CA ILE A 17 -1.08 18.22 7.19
C ILE A 17 0.20 18.99 6.87
N VAL A 18 0.24 20.28 7.20
CA VAL A 18 1.39 21.16 6.93
C VAL A 18 2.63 20.70 7.71
N GLU A 19 2.45 20.26 8.94
CA GLU A 19 3.55 19.83 9.82
C GLU A 19 3.80 18.32 9.81
N ASP A 20 3.07 17.54 8.99
CA ASP A 20 3.08 16.06 8.99
C ASP A 20 2.96 15.46 10.42
N ALA A 21 2.19 16.13 11.30
CA ALA A 21 2.10 15.86 12.73
C ALA A 21 1.21 14.64 13.07
N GLY A 22 0.63 13.99 12.06
CA GLY A 22 -0.19 12.80 12.20
C GLY A 22 -1.67 13.06 12.52
N TYR A 23 -2.34 12.06 13.11
CA TYR A 23 -3.79 12.06 13.31
C TYR A 23 -4.20 12.53 14.71
N ASN A 24 -5.29 13.29 14.79
CA ASN A 24 -6.00 13.66 16.02
C ASN A 24 -7.42 13.08 16.00
N PRO A 25 -8.14 13.00 17.13
CA PRO A 25 -9.46 12.35 17.16
C PRO A 25 -10.47 12.94 16.17
N VAL A 26 -10.45 14.26 15.97
CA VAL A 26 -11.38 14.96 15.07
C VAL A 26 -11.08 14.59 13.61
N ASN A 27 -9.84 14.76 13.17
CA ASN A 27 -9.48 14.45 11.80
C ASN A 27 -9.58 12.94 11.51
N THR A 28 -9.31 12.08 12.50
CA THR A 28 -9.42 10.62 12.36
C THR A 28 -10.85 10.22 12.01
N ILE A 29 -11.84 10.75 12.74
CA ILE A 29 -13.26 10.46 12.49
C ILE A 29 -13.66 11.00 11.11
N THR A 30 -13.27 12.22 10.77
CA THR A 30 -13.59 12.83 9.48
C THR A 30 -13.00 12.03 8.32
N TRP A 31 -11.73 11.65 8.39
CA TRP A 31 -11.07 10.84 7.36
C TRP A 31 -11.66 9.45 7.27
N ALA A 32 -12.06 8.83 8.39
CA ALA A 32 -12.75 7.54 8.38
C ALA A 32 -14.11 7.63 7.66
N ILE A 33 -14.90 8.67 7.93
CA ILE A 33 -16.20 8.89 7.25
C ILE A 33 -15.98 9.13 5.75
N LEU A 34 -15.03 9.99 5.38
CA LEU A 34 -14.70 10.26 3.98
C LEU A 34 -14.22 9.01 3.25
N LEU A 35 -13.40 8.17 3.91
CA LEU A 35 -12.94 6.91 3.36
C LEU A 35 -14.10 5.96 3.10
N VAL A 36 -15.01 5.77 4.06
CA VAL A 36 -16.19 4.91 3.89
C VAL A 36 -17.07 5.40 2.73
N LEU A 37 -17.34 6.71 2.67
CA LEU A 37 -18.12 7.30 1.58
C LEU A 37 -17.43 7.09 0.23
N PHE A 38 -16.12 7.32 0.16
CA PHE A 38 -15.33 7.15 -1.05
C PHE A 38 -15.31 5.69 -1.52
N LEU A 39 -15.15 4.73 -0.61
CA LEU A 39 -15.22 3.30 -0.92
C LEU A 39 -16.60 2.94 -1.46
N PHE A 40 -17.69 3.40 -0.83
CA PHE A 40 -19.04 3.14 -1.32
C PHE A 40 -19.30 3.72 -2.72
N ILE A 41 -18.84 4.94 -2.99
CA ILE A 41 -18.93 5.55 -4.32
C ILE A 41 -18.10 4.74 -5.33
N SER A 42 -16.89 4.34 -4.96
CA SER A 42 -16.00 3.54 -5.80
C SER A 42 -16.66 2.22 -6.17
N LEU A 43 -17.22 1.49 -5.21
CA LEU A 43 -17.94 0.22 -5.44
C LEU A 43 -19.11 0.40 -6.41
N LYS A 44 -19.91 1.45 -6.24
CA LYS A 44 -21.01 1.75 -7.18
C LYS A 44 -20.52 2.03 -8.59
N ILE A 45 -19.37 2.70 -8.75
CA ILE A 45 -18.75 2.94 -10.05
C ILE A 45 -18.31 1.61 -10.66
N LEU A 46 -17.61 0.77 -9.90
CA LEU A 46 -17.13 -0.54 -10.37
C LEU A 46 -18.30 -1.45 -10.81
N GLN A 47 -19.37 -1.51 -10.01
CA GLN A 47 -20.59 -2.25 -10.34
C GLN A 47 -21.26 -1.72 -11.61
N LYS A 48 -21.35 -0.39 -11.78
CA LYS A 48 -21.92 0.23 -12.99
C LYS A 48 -21.08 -0.02 -14.25
N LEU A 49 -19.78 -0.27 -14.07
CA LEU A 49 -18.87 -0.61 -15.16
C LEU A 49 -18.81 -2.10 -15.45
N ASP A 50 -19.53 -2.94 -14.68
CA ASP A 50 -19.57 -4.40 -14.85
C ASP A 50 -18.15 -5.02 -14.77
N ILE A 51 -17.35 -4.50 -13.84
CA ILE A 51 -15.98 -4.95 -13.57
C ILE A 51 -16.03 -6.15 -12.63
N ASN A 52 -15.48 -7.28 -13.09
CA ASN A 52 -15.38 -8.49 -12.27
C ASN A 52 -14.32 -8.29 -11.18
N LEU A 53 -14.74 -8.29 -9.92
CA LEU A 53 -13.85 -8.17 -8.77
C LEU A 53 -13.27 -9.54 -8.42
N ASP A 54 -12.40 -10.05 -9.28
CA ASP A 54 -11.77 -11.35 -9.10
C ASP A 54 -10.31 -11.23 -8.62
N ARG A 55 -9.61 -12.36 -8.57
CA ARG A 55 -8.17 -12.38 -8.25
C ARG A 55 -7.34 -11.62 -9.28
N GLY A 56 -7.75 -11.65 -10.56
CA GLY A 56 -7.12 -10.91 -11.65
C GLY A 56 -7.19 -9.40 -11.43
N PHE A 57 -8.32 -8.91 -10.91
CA PHE A 57 -8.51 -7.52 -10.53
C PHE A 57 -7.50 -7.13 -9.44
N VAL A 58 -7.34 -7.94 -8.39
CA VAL A 58 -6.34 -7.68 -7.32
C VAL A 58 -4.93 -7.56 -7.91
N TYR A 59 -4.51 -8.51 -8.76
CA TYR A 59 -3.19 -8.46 -9.40
C TYR A 59 -3.02 -7.23 -10.29
N SER A 60 -4.09 -6.82 -10.99
CA SER A 60 -4.04 -5.67 -11.89
C SER A 60 -3.73 -4.35 -11.17
N LEU A 61 -4.06 -4.27 -9.88
CA LEU A 61 -3.89 -3.06 -9.07
C LEU A 61 -2.55 -2.96 -8.35
N VAL A 62 -1.75 -4.03 -8.31
CA VAL A 62 -0.44 -4.06 -7.64
C VAL A 62 0.48 -2.89 -8.07
N PRO A 63 0.62 -2.55 -9.37
CA PRO A 63 1.46 -1.43 -9.78
C PRO A 63 0.99 -0.08 -9.22
N PHE A 64 -0.31 0.10 -8.97
CA PHE A 64 -0.85 1.35 -8.42
C PHE A 64 -0.48 1.52 -6.94
N VAL A 65 -0.27 0.42 -6.21
CA VAL A 65 0.28 0.46 -4.85
C VAL A 65 1.71 1.01 -4.85
N PHE A 66 2.52 0.62 -5.84
CA PHE A 66 3.85 1.20 -6.05
C PHE A 66 3.77 2.69 -6.39
N ILE A 67 2.84 3.10 -7.26
CA ILE A 67 2.64 4.51 -7.61
C ILE A 67 2.36 5.35 -6.35
N GLY A 68 1.42 4.91 -5.51
CA GLY A 68 1.10 5.65 -4.28
C GLY A 68 2.25 5.72 -3.29
N SER A 69 2.99 4.61 -3.14
CA SER A 69 4.16 4.56 -2.26
C SER A 69 5.29 5.45 -2.77
N GLY A 70 5.59 5.40 -4.07
CA GLY A 70 6.63 6.21 -4.69
C GLY A 70 6.29 7.70 -4.72
N LEU A 71 5.04 8.08 -4.98
CA LEU A 71 4.61 9.48 -4.88
C LEU A 71 4.73 10.03 -3.46
N ARG A 72 4.47 9.20 -2.43
CA ARG A 72 4.73 9.60 -1.04
C ARG A 72 6.22 9.82 -0.77
N VAL A 73 7.10 9.07 -1.45
CA VAL A 73 8.56 9.22 -1.35
C VAL A 73 9.05 10.47 -2.08
N VAL A 74 8.41 10.85 -3.19
CA VAL A 74 8.68 12.14 -3.86
C VAL A 74 8.46 13.30 -2.90
N GLU A 75 7.40 13.22 -2.10
CA GLU A 75 7.14 14.17 -1.02
C GLU A 75 8.16 14.07 0.12
N ASP A 76 8.48 12.86 0.59
CA ASP A 76 9.51 12.65 1.62
C ASP A 76 10.88 13.21 1.19
N ALA A 77 11.18 13.25 -0.12
CA ALA A 77 12.40 13.82 -0.68
C ALA A 77 12.40 15.35 -0.79
N GLY A 78 11.29 16.03 -0.46
CA GLY A 78 11.19 17.50 -0.48
C GLY A 78 11.28 18.13 -1.87
N VAL A 79 10.98 17.35 -2.93
CA VAL A 79 11.09 17.82 -4.32
C VAL A 79 9.87 18.64 -4.75
N VAL A 80 8.73 18.47 -4.07
CA VAL A 80 7.48 19.17 -4.35
C VAL A 80 7.24 20.22 -3.28
N GLU A 81 7.11 21.48 -3.69
CA GLU A 81 6.83 22.58 -2.76
C GLU A 81 5.32 22.73 -2.49
N PRO A 82 4.94 23.27 -1.32
CA PRO A 82 3.56 23.71 -1.06
C PRO A 82 3.05 24.68 -2.15
N PRO A 83 1.77 24.58 -2.54
CA PRO A 83 0.71 23.77 -1.92
C PRO A 83 0.55 22.36 -2.49
N PHE A 84 1.33 21.97 -3.52
CA PHE A 84 1.14 20.70 -4.22
C PHE A 84 1.56 19.49 -3.37
N SER A 85 2.57 19.68 -2.50
CA SER A 85 3.06 18.69 -1.54
C SER A 85 1.96 18.08 -0.67
N TYR A 86 0.98 18.90 -0.25
CA TYR A 86 -0.11 18.47 0.62
C TYR A 86 -0.96 17.34 0.02
N ALA A 87 -1.08 17.27 -1.31
CA ALA A 87 -1.79 16.16 -1.97
C ALA A 87 -1.05 14.82 -1.86
N LEU A 88 0.26 14.87 -1.61
CA LEU A 88 1.13 13.70 -1.48
C LEU A 88 1.28 13.23 -0.03
N ILE A 89 0.76 13.98 0.94
CA ILE A 89 0.76 13.62 2.37
C ILE A 89 -0.45 12.73 2.69
N THR A 90 -0.30 11.86 3.69
CA THR A 90 -1.40 11.00 4.17
C THR A 90 -2.44 11.81 4.95
N PRO A 91 -3.75 11.53 4.78
CA PRO A 91 -4.33 10.46 3.97
C PRO A 91 -4.63 10.85 2.51
N LEU A 92 -4.42 12.11 2.10
CA LEU A 92 -4.79 12.64 0.78
C LEU A 92 -4.18 11.84 -0.37
N ILE A 93 -2.93 11.40 -0.24
CA ILE A 93 -2.27 10.56 -1.26
C ILE A 93 -3.04 9.28 -1.57
N TYR A 94 -3.69 8.66 -0.57
CA TYR A 94 -4.46 7.43 -0.80
C TYR A 94 -5.70 7.71 -1.66
N PHE A 95 -6.38 8.83 -1.43
CA PHE A 95 -7.49 9.26 -2.29
C PHE A 95 -7.01 9.61 -3.69
N LEU A 96 -5.87 10.31 -3.82
CA LEU A 96 -5.29 10.66 -5.12
C LEU A 96 -5.00 9.40 -5.95
N VAL A 97 -4.32 8.42 -5.36
CA VAL A 97 -3.94 7.18 -6.05
C VAL A 97 -5.18 6.34 -6.39
N ALA A 98 -6.16 6.30 -5.49
CA ALA A 98 -7.43 5.63 -5.77
C ALA A 98 -8.20 6.32 -6.90
N LEU A 99 -8.19 7.66 -6.99
CA LEU A 99 -8.79 8.41 -8.10
C LEU A 99 -8.05 8.15 -9.42
N ILE A 100 -6.72 8.11 -9.42
CA ILE A 100 -5.92 7.73 -10.59
C ILE A 100 -6.29 6.31 -11.04
N THR A 101 -6.39 5.38 -10.09
CA THR A 101 -6.76 3.98 -10.35
C THR A 101 -8.16 3.88 -10.95
N LEU A 102 -9.15 4.56 -10.35
CA LEU A 102 -10.53 4.62 -10.86
C LEU A 102 -10.59 5.26 -12.23
N PHE A 103 -9.83 6.32 -12.48
CA PHE A 103 -9.75 6.95 -13.80
C PHE A 103 -9.25 5.96 -14.86
N VAL A 104 -8.19 5.20 -14.57
CA VAL A 104 -7.68 4.16 -15.47
C VAL A 104 -8.72 3.07 -15.69
N LEU A 105 -9.38 2.58 -14.63
CA LEU A 105 -10.45 1.57 -14.73
C LEU A 105 -11.61 2.06 -15.61
N VAL A 106 -12.04 3.30 -15.43
CA VAL A 106 -13.09 3.93 -16.26
C VAL A 106 -12.63 4.05 -17.71
N ALA A 107 -11.41 4.54 -17.95
CA ALA A 107 -10.87 4.71 -19.30
C ALA A 107 -10.78 3.37 -20.05
N VAL A 108 -10.27 2.33 -19.39
CA VAL A 108 -10.22 0.97 -19.95
C VAL A 108 -11.63 0.43 -20.21
N SER A 109 -12.56 0.65 -19.29
CA SER A 109 -13.96 0.20 -19.45
C SER A 109 -14.66 0.92 -20.62
N ILE A 110 -14.37 2.20 -20.85
CA ILE A 110 -14.86 2.95 -22.02
C ILE A 110 -14.21 2.43 -23.31
N ALA A 111 -12.92 2.14 -23.30
CA ALA A 111 -12.22 1.56 -24.46
C ALA A 111 -12.81 0.20 -24.86
N ILE A 112 -13.17 -0.64 -23.89
CA ILE A 112 -13.88 -1.92 -24.12
C ILE A 112 -15.25 -1.67 -24.75
N LYS A 113 -16.05 -0.76 -24.19
CA LYS A 113 -17.39 -0.42 -24.73
C LYS A 113 -17.35 0.10 -26.16
N ASN A 114 -16.27 0.79 -26.53
CA ASN A 114 -16.07 1.31 -27.89
C ASN A 114 -15.42 0.29 -28.84
N GLY A 115 -15.14 -0.94 -28.40
CA GLY A 115 -14.57 -2.01 -29.22
C GLY A 115 -13.07 -1.91 -29.48
N PHE A 116 -12.33 -1.08 -28.72
CA PHE A 116 -10.87 -0.99 -28.84
C PHE A 116 -10.14 -2.11 -28.08
N LEU A 117 -10.80 -2.74 -27.12
CA LEU A 117 -10.25 -3.78 -26.26
C LEU A 117 -11.29 -4.86 -25.99
N ASP A 118 -10.84 -6.10 -25.92
CA ASP A 118 -11.68 -7.22 -25.49
C ASP A 118 -11.91 -7.17 -23.98
N ARG A 119 -13.09 -7.62 -23.55
CA ARG A 119 -13.46 -7.64 -22.13
C ARG A 119 -12.51 -8.51 -21.29
N ASP A 120 -12.07 -9.64 -21.83
CA ASP A 120 -11.10 -10.54 -21.19
C ASP A 120 -9.72 -9.88 -20.99
N GLY A 121 -9.43 -8.83 -21.75
CA GLY A 121 -8.20 -8.04 -21.66
C GLY A 121 -8.22 -6.95 -20.57
N GLN A 122 -9.33 -6.73 -19.87
CA GLN A 122 -9.50 -5.59 -18.94
C GLN A 122 -8.42 -5.54 -17.86
N ASN A 123 -8.30 -6.60 -17.06
CA ASN A 123 -7.32 -6.68 -15.96
C ASN A 123 -5.88 -6.57 -16.48
N LYS A 124 -5.59 -7.19 -17.62
CA LYS A 124 -4.28 -7.12 -18.26
C LYS A 124 -3.94 -5.69 -18.70
N MET A 125 -4.90 -4.97 -19.28
CA MET A 125 -4.68 -3.60 -19.73
C MET A 125 -4.47 -2.64 -18.55
N VAL A 126 -5.28 -2.76 -17.50
CA VAL A 126 -5.12 -1.98 -16.26
C VAL A 126 -3.73 -2.22 -15.66
N PHE A 127 -3.29 -3.47 -15.59
CA PHE A 127 -1.96 -3.83 -15.12
C PHE A 127 -0.85 -3.19 -15.98
N ILE A 128 -0.95 -3.28 -17.32
CA ILE A 128 0.04 -2.69 -18.23
C ILE A 128 0.13 -1.18 -18.05
N VAL A 129 -1.00 -0.47 -18.01
CA VAL A 129 -1.02 0.98 -17.77
C VAL A 129 -0.39 1.31 -16.41
N GLY A 130 -0.75 0.55 -15.37
CA GLY A 130 -0.14 0.65 -14.05
C GLY A 130 1.37 0.46 -14.07
N CYS A 131 1.89 -0.56 -14.78
CA CYS A 131 3.32 -0.79 -14.95
C CYS A 131 4.03 0.33 -15.70
N VAL A 132 3.40 0.90 -16.74
CA VAL A 132 3.95 2.06 -17.46
C VAL A 132 4.07 3.26 -16.53
N LEU A 133 3.00 3.60 -15.80
CA LEU A 133 3.02 4.71 -14.85
C LEU A 133 4.01 4.48 -13.70
N ALA A 134 4.08 3.26 -13.17
CA ALA A 134 5.06 2.87 -12.16
C ALA A 134 6.49 2.96 -12.69
N GLY A 135 6.74 2.56 -13.95
CA GLY A 135 8.04 2.68 -14.59
C GLY A 135 8.47 4.13 -14.80
N LEU A 136 7.54 5.01 -15.21
CA LEU A 136 7.79 6.45 -15.30
C LEU A 136 8.12 7.05 -13.93
N LEU A 137 7.38 6.68 -12.89
CA LEU A 137 7.66 7.11 -11.52
C LEU A 137 9.02 6.59 -11.03
N ALA A 138 9.36 5.32 -11.31
CA ALA A 138 10.65 4.75 -10.95
C ALA A 138 11.81 5.47 -11.66
N ALA A 139 11.65 5.81 -12.95
CA ALA A 139 12.62 6.61 -13.69
C ALA A 139 12.79 8.01 -13.07
N TYR A 140 11.68 8.64 -12.65
CA TYR A 140 11.72 9.92 -11.93
C TYR A 140 12.41 9.81 -10.57
N LEU A 141 12.15 8.75 -9.79
CA LEU A 141 12.84 8.50 -8.51
C LEU A 141 14.36 8.30 -8.72
N ILE A 142 14.76 7.59 -9.77
CA ILE A 142 16.19 7.46 -10.15
C ILE A 142 16.76 8.84 -10.51
N PHE A 143 16.03 9.65 -11.27
CA PHE A 143 16.48 10.99 -11.65
C PHE A 143 16.72 11.88 -10.42
N ILE A 144 15.78 11.98 -9.49
CA ILE A 144 15.96 12.79 -8.26
C ILE A 144 17.04 12.22 -7.34
N SER A 145 17.30 10.91 -7.39
CA SER A 145 18.32 10.27 -6.56
C SER A 145 19.74 10.74 -6.86
N ILE A 146 19.99 11.32 -8.05
CA ILE A 146 21.31 11.82 -8.44
C ILE A 146 21.76 12.97 -7.54
N ASP A 147 20.82 13.80 -7.09
CA ASP A 147 21.09 15.00 -6.29
C ASP A 147 21.00 14.75 -4.78
N LEU A 148 20.63 13.53 -4.35
CA LEU A 148 20.46 13.19 -2.95
C LEU A 148 21.80 12.71 -2.32
N PRO A 149 22.17 13.24 -1.14
CA PRO A 149 23.51 13.00 -0.56
C PRO A 149 23.70 11.62 0.08
N LEU A 150 22.60 10.90 0.37
CA LEU A 150 22.62 9.69 1.21
C LEU A 150 22.00 8.46 0.52
N VAL A 151 21.98 8.44 -0.81
CA VAL A 151 21.41 7.30 -1.57
C VAL A 151 22.22 6.03 -1.34
N ARG A 152 21.53 4.96 -0.92
CA ARG A 152 22.09 3.65 -0.59
C ARG A 152 21.28 2.52 -1.24
N PRO A 153 21.55 2.19 -2.52
CA PRO A 153 20.84 1.13 -3.23
C PRO A 153 20.99 -0.26 -2.59
N SER A 154 22.05 -0.48 -1.79
CA SER A 154 22.25 -1.74 -1.06
C SER A 154 21.12 -2.04 -0.08
N ILE A 155 20.46 -1.01 0.50
CA ILE A 155 19.37 -1.20 1.46
C ILE A 155 18.17 -1.89 0.79
N SER A 156 17.78 -1.44 -0.41
CA SER A 156 16.75 -2.13 -1.20
C SER A 156 17.09 -3.59 -1.43
N PHE A 157 18.36 -3.89 -1.75
CA PHE A 157 18.82 -5.25 -1.98
C PHE A 157 18.72 -6.10 -0.71
N GLU A 158 19.18 -5.61 0.43
CA GLU A 158 19.10 -6.30 1.73
C GLU A 158 17.66 -6.62 2.12
N ILE A 159 16.75 -5.64 1.98
CA ILE A 159 15.33 -5.81 2.31
C ILE A 159 14.70 -6.86 1.39
N VAL A 160 14.94 -6.79 0.07
CA VAL A 160 14.38 -7.75 -0.90
C VAL A 160 14.91 -9.16 -0.65
N VAL A 161 16.21 -9.30 -0.39
CA VAL A 161 16.82 -10.61 -0.07
C VAL A 161 16.22 -11.18 1.21
N ALA A 162 16.10 -10.40 2.28
CA ALA A 162 15.47 -10.84 3.53
C ALA A 162 14.02 -11.29 3.29
N THR A 163 13.26 -10.50 2.53
CA THR A 163 11.86 -10.78 2.19
C THR A 163 11.70 -12.09 1.44
N LEU A 164 12.46 -12.27 0.35
CA LEU A 164 12.42 -13.47 -0.48
C LEU A 164 12.90 -14.70 0.28
N THR A 165 13.92 -14.55 1.13
CA THR A 165 14.45 -15.65 1.95
C THR A 165 13.39 -16.15 2.92
N ILE A 166 12.78 -15.26 3.71
CA ILE A 166 11.79 -15.63 4.73
C ILE A 166 10.52 -16.16 4.07
N THR A 167 10.05 -15.51 3.00
CA THR A 167 8.88 -15.97 2.24
C THR A 167 9.12 -17.33 1.59
N GLY A 168 10.31 -17.54 1.01
CA GLY A 168 10.71 -18.81 0.40
C GLY A 168 10.82 -19.95 1.41
N VAL A 169 11.40 -19.68 2.59
CA VAL A 169 11.43 -20.65 3.70
C VAL A 169 10.01 -20.97 4.17
N ALA A 170 9.15 -19.97 4.37
CA ALA A 170 7.76 -20.18 4.77
C ALA A 170 6.99 -21.02 3.74
N PHE A 171 7.17 -20.74 2.44
CA PHE A 171 6.58 -21.54 1.35
C PHE A 171 7.09 -22.98 1.35
N TYR A 172 8.40 -23.19 1.50
CA TYR A 172 8.99 -24.52 1.56
C TYR A 172 8.45 -25.33 2.75
N LEU A 173 8.39 -24.72 3.94
CA LEU A 173 7.82 -25.34 5.13
C LEU A 173 6.32 -25.63 4.94
N ALA A 174 5.56 -24.70 4.35
CA ALA A 174 4.15 -24.91 4.05
C ALA A 174 3.94 -26.10 3.11
N ARG A 175 4.79 -26.23 2.08
CA ARG A 175 4.77 -27.39 1.18
C ARG A 175 5.11 -28.69 1.90
N TRP A 176 6.10 -28.66 2.80
CA TRP A 176 6.53 -29.83 3.56
C TRP A 176 5.46 -30.32 4.54
N TYR A 177 4.82 -29.41 5.28
CA TYR A 177 3.80 -29.72 6.27
C TYR A 177 2.38 -29.78 5.70
N GLY A 178 2.19 -29.54 4.39
CA GLY A 178 0.88 -29.56 3.74
C GLY A 178 -0.03 -28.39 4.09
N PHE A 179 0.53 -27.24 4.50
CA PHE A 179 -0.22 -26.04 4.85
C PHE A 179 -0.71 -25.30 3.59
N LYS A 180 -1.94 -25.60 3.16
CA LYS A 180 -2.51 -25.12 1.89
C LYS A 180 -2.61 -23.60 1.75
N LEU A 181 -2.76 -22.87 2.85
CA LEU A 181 -2.96 -21.42 2.83
C LEU A 181 -1.82 -20.68 2.11
N LEU A 182 -0.55 -21.03 2.41
CA LEU A 182 0.61 -20.41 1.76
C LEU A 182 0.97 -21.02 0.39
N LEU A 183 0.22 -22.03 -0.08
CA LEU A 183 0.39 -22.59 -1.43
C LEU A 183 -0.46 -21.85 -2.46
N ASP A 184 -1.43 -21.03 -2.03
CA ASP A 184 -2.18 -20.15 -2.91
C ASP A 184 -1.36 -18.90 -3.24
N ASN A 185 -1.27 -18.56 -4.53
CA ASN A 185 -0.46 -17.45 -5.03
C ASN A 185 -0.85 -16.09 -4.44
N ILE A 186 -2.16 -15.81 -4.26
CA ILE A 186 -2.59 -14.52 -3.73
C ILE A 186 -2.29 -14.41 -2.24
N TYR A 187 -2.42 -15.53 -1.50
CA TYR A 187 -2.11 -15.59 -0.08
C TYR A 187 -0.61 -15.52 0.16
N LEU A 188 0.21 -16.16 -0.68
CA LEU A 188 1.66 -16.04 -0.63
C LEU A 188 2.13 -14.63 -0.98
N LEU A 189 1.49 -13.96 -1.95
CA LEU A 189 1.78 -12.56 -2.29
C LEU A 189 1.48 -11.62 -1.11
N ILE A 190 0.32 -11.79 -0.46
CA ILE A 190 -0.06 -11.03 0.73
C ILE A 190 0.89 -11.32 1.88
N PHE A 191 1.18 -12.60 2.15
CA PHE A 191 2.17 -12.97 3.16
C PHE A 191 3.50 -12.28 2.90
N GLY A 192 4.01 -12.39 1.66
CA GLY A 192 5.25 -11.77 1.23
C GLY A 192 5.26 -10.24 1.37
N SER A 193 4.13 -9.55 1.15
CA SER A 193 4.06 -8.10 1.34
C SER A 193 4.18 -7.68 2.80
N HIS A 194 3.64 -8.46 3.73
CA HIS A 194 3.78 -8.20 5.18
C HIS A 194 5.17 -8.58 5.69
N ILE A 195 5.82 -9.59 5.10
CA ILE A 195 7.25 -9.88 5.35
C ILE A 195 8.13 -8.78 4.76
N PHE A 196 7.76 -8.20 3.62
CA PHE A 196 8.47 -7.09 3.03
C PHE A 196 8.44 -5.87 3.95
N ASP A 197 7.27 -5.58 4.53
CA ASP A 197 7.12 -4.53 5.52
C ASP A 197 7.99 -4.79 6.75
N ALA A 198 7.93 -5.99 7.33
CA ALA A 198 8.78 -6.40 8.44
C ALA A 198 10.28 -6.27 8.14
N SER A 199 10.69 -6.67 6.93
CA SER A 199 12.08 -6.58 6.48
C SER A 199 12.53 -5.12 6.37
N SER A 200 11.67 -4.25 5.83
CA SER A 200 11.95 -2.82 5.72
C SER A 200 12.09 -2.14 7.08
N THR A 201 11.24 -2.50 8.06
CA THR A 201 11.37 -2.02 9.44
C THR A 201 12.62 -2.56 10.12
N PHE A 202 12.91 -3.85 9.94
CA PHE A 202 14.08 -4.49 10.55
C PHE A 202 15.39 -3.85 10.09
N VAL A 203 15.56 -3.70 8.77
CA VAL A 203 16.73 -3.06 8.16
C VAL A 203 16.73 -1.57 8.50
N GLY A 204 15.61 -0.87 8.34
CA GLY A 204 15.50 0.56 8.64
C GLY A 204 15.95 0.93 10.05
N PHE A 205 15.62 0.11 11.05
CA PHE A 205 16.05 0.32 12.43
C PHE A 205 17.58 0.31 12.59
N GLN A 206 18.30 -0.50 11.80
CA GLN A 206 19.77 -0.53 11.80
C GLN A 206 20.38 0.76 11.21
N TYR A 207 19.61 1.47 10.39
CA TYR A 207 19.96 2.76 9.80
C TYR A 207 19.38 3.95 10.58
N GLY A 208 18.85 3.73 11.79
CA GLY A 208 18.36 4.80 12.67
C GLY A 208 16.91 5.22 12.43
N ALA A 209 16.15 4.49 11.60
CA ALA A 209 14.72 4.71 11.48
C ALA A 209 13.98 4.30 12.75
N THR A 210 12.89 5.02 13.05
CA THR A 210 12.04 4.77 14.23
C THR A 210 10.70 4.21 13.81
N GLU A 211 10.19 3.28 14.61
CA GLU A 211 8.86 2.71 14.43
C GLU A 211 7.80 3.68 15.00
N LYS A 212 6.80 4.01 14.19
CA LYS A 212 5.74 4.97 14.55
C LYS A 212 4.50 4.29 15.12
N HIS A 213 4.34 2.99 14.90
CA HIS A 213 3.16 2.25 15.37
C HIS A 213 3.27 1.84 16.83
N VAL A 214 2.21 2.07 17.62
CA VAL A 214 2.19 1.84 19.07
C VAL A 214 2.57 0.40 19.46
N LEU A 215 1.93 -0.61 18.85
CA LEU A 215 2.18 -2.02 19.20
C LEU A 215 3.57 -2.49 18.75
N PRO A 216 3.97 -2.31 17.48
CA PRO A 216 5.36 -2.51 17.03
C PRO A 216 6.41 -1.83 17.92
N ALA A 217 6.27 -0.53 18.21
CA ALA A 217 7.22 0.21 19.03
C ALA A 217 7.33 -0.39 20.45
N PHE A 218 6.20 -0.69 21.09
CA PHE A 218 6.17 -1.33 22.40
C PHE A 218 6.91 -2.69 22.42
N LEU A 219 6.72 -3.52 21.39
CA LEU A 219 7.40 -4.82 21.31
C LEU A 219 8.90 -4.67 21.05
N ILE A 220 9.32 -3.68 20.26
CA ILE A 220 10.73 -3.37 20.03
C ILE A 220 11.38 -2.90 21.33
N ASP A 221 10.73 -2.01 22.08
CA ASP A 221 11.22 -1.52 23.38
C ASP A 221 11.33 -2.66 24.40
N LEU A 222 10.37 -3.60 24.39
CA LEU A 222 10.38 -4.76 25.29
C LEU A 222 11.48 -5.77 24.95
N THR A 223 11.73 -6.02 23.66
CA THR A 223 12.66 -7.06 23.20
C THR A 223 14.08 -6.53 22.92
N GLY A 224 14.24 -5.22 22.80
CA GLY A 224 15.48 -4.56 22.42
C GLY A 224 15.86 -4.75 20.94
N THR A 225 14.98 -5.29 20.09
CA THR A 225 15.28 -5.56 18.69
C THR A 225 14.07 -5.41 17.75
N SER A 226 14.31 -4.85 16.56
CA SER A 226 13.32 -4.81 15.47
C SER A 226 13.01 -6.18 14.88
N ALA A 227 13.77 -7.23 15.21
CA ALA A 227 13.52 -8.59 14.74
C ALA A 227 12.17 -9.15 15.21
N VAL A 228 11.59 -8.61 16.29
CA VAL A 228 10.24 -8.98 16.79
C VAL A 228 9.13 -8.70 15.77
N MET A 229 9.39 -7.85 14.77
CA MET A 229 8.45 -7.55 13.70
C MET A 229 8.12 -8.75 12.81
N PHE A 230 9.08 -9.67 12.61
CA PHE A 230 8.85 -10.87 11.82
C PHE A 230 7.80 -11.80 12.44
N PRO A 231 7.95 -12.31 13.68
CA PRO A 231 6.94 -13.17 14.28
C PRO A 231 5.60 -12.44 14.44
N LEU A 232 5.59 -11.14 14.77
CA LEU A 232 4.37 -10.34 14.83
C LEU A 232 3.63 -10.37 13.49
N LYS A 233 4.30 -9.98 12.39
CA LYS A 233 3.68 -9.91 11.06
C LYS A 233 3.26 -11.28 10.56
N ILE A 234 4.06 -12.33 10.79
CA ILE A 234 3.73 -13.71 10.43
C ILE A 234 2.44 -14.16 11.13
N VAL A 235 2.36 -14.01 12.46
CA VAL A 235 1.18 -14.44 13.22
C VAL A 235 -0.06 -13.68 12.78
N VAL A 236 0.04 -12.35 12.68
CA VAL A 236 -1.10 -11.50 12.30
C VAL A 236 -1.57 -11.81 10.88
N VAL A 237 -0.66 -11.88 9.89
CA VAL A 237 -1.06 -12.10 8.49
C VAL A 237 -1.62 -13.50 8.29
N LEU A 238 -1.05 -14.54 8.93
CA LEU A 238 -1.57 -15.90 8.84
C LEU A 238 -2.95 -16.01 9.49
N LEU A 239 -3.16 -15.38 10.64
CA LEU A 239 -4.46 -15.35 11.31
C LEU A 239 -5.50 -14.65 10.45
N VAL A 240 -5.17 -13.48 9.88
CA VAL A 240 -6.08 -12.73 9.01
C VAL A 240 -6.40 -13.50 7.75
N LEU A 241 -5.41 -14.10 7.07
CA LEU A 241 -5.63 -14.91 5.88
C LEU A 241 -6.47 -16.16 6.17
N TRP A 242 -6.22 -16.83 7.30
CA TRP A 242 -7.04 -17.95 7.74
C TRP A 242 -8.50 -17.54 7.99
N LEU A 243 -8.70 -16.38 8.61
CA LEU A 243 -10.03 -15.83 8.90
C LEU A 243 -10.76 -15.48 7.60
N VAL A 244 -10.09 -14.83 6.65
CA VAL A 244 -10.64 -14.54 5.31
C VAL A 244 -11.01 -15.83 4.56
N ASP A 245 -10.15 -16.85 4.59
CA ASP A 245 -10.43 -18.12 3.92
C ASP A 245 -11.59 -18.88 4.58
N SER A 246 -11.75 -18.74 5.90
CA SER A 246 -12.82 -19.40 6.66
C SER A 246 -14.17 -18.69 6.57
N ILE A 247 -14.19 -17.36 6.39
CA ILE A 247 -15.43 -16.58 6.26
C ILE A 247 -15.96 -16.66 4.82
N PHE A 248 -15.11 -16.43 3.83
CA PHE A 248 -15.53 -16.30 2.43
C PHE A 248 -15.35 -17.63 1.70
N THR A 249 -16.25 -18.57 1.99
CA THR A 249 -16.27 -19.92 1.42
C THR A 249 -17.22 -20.07 0.23
N GLU A 250 -18.23 -19.21 0.13
CA GLU A 250 -19.27 -19.29 -0.90
C GLU A 250 -18.87 -18.51 -2.17
N GLU A 251 -19.43 -18.88 -3.32
CA GLU A 251 -19.13 -18.19 -4.59
C GLU A 251 -19.68 -16.75 -4.62
N GLU A 252 -20.81 -16.51 -3.95
CA GLU A 252 -21.45 -15.19 -3.85
C GLU A 252 -20.55 -14.16 -3.13
N ASP A 253 -19.65 -14.65 -2.28
CA ASP A 253 -18.70 -13.83 -1.52
C ASP A 253 -17.43 -13.48 -2.31
N SER A 254 -17.25 -14.00 -3.52
CA SER A 254 -15.98 -13.92 -4.27
C SER A 254 -15.52 -12.48 -4.52
N GLU A 255 -16.44 -11.58 -4.86
CA GLU A 255 -16.16 -10.16 -5.07
C GLU A 255 -15.69 -9.48 -3.78
N LEU A 256 -16.39 -9.74 -2.67
CA LEU A 256 -16.03 -9.18 -1.37
C LEU A 256 -14.70 -9.73 -0.87
N LYS A 257 -14.45 -11.04 -1.08
CA LYS A 257 -13.17 -11.68 -0.80
C LYS A 257 -12.03 -11.01 -1.56
N ALA A 258 -12.20 -10.72 -2.86
CA ALA A 258 -11.18 -10.03 -3.65
C ALA A 258 -10.87 -8.62 -3.12
N LEU A 259 -11.89 -7.85 -2.75
CA LEU A 259 -11.73 -6.52 -2.15
C LEU A 259 -11.00 -6.57 -0.80
N VAL A 260 -11.35 -7.53 0.05
CA VAL A 260 -10.68 -7.74 1.34
C VAL A 260 -9.22 -8.14 1.12
N LEU A 261 -8.94 -9.04 0.18
CA LEU A 261 -7.57 -9.43 -0.16
C LEU A 261 -6.76 -8.27 -0.72
N LEU A 262 -7.35 -7.43 -1.57
CA LEU A 262 -6.73 -6.19 -2.03
C LEU A 262 -6.40 -5.27 -0.85
N ALA A 263 -7.32 -5.06 0.08
CA ALA A 263 -7.09 -4.22 1.25
C ALA A 263 -5.91 -4.75 2.10
N ILE A 264 -5.87 -6.05 2.39
CA ILE A 264 -4.78 -6.66 3.18
C ILE A 264 -3.45 -6.59 2.42
N LEU A 265 -3.47 -6.76 1.10
CA LEU A 265 -2.29 -6.62 0.25
C LEU A 265 -1.74 -5.20 0.31
N VAL A 266 -2.59 -4.18 0.14
CA VAL A 266 -2.22 -2.75 0.19
C VAL A 266 -1.66 -2.39 1.56
N LEU A 267 -2.28 -2.88 2.65
CA LEU A 267 -1.83 -2.62 4.03
C LEU A 267 -0.42 -3.15 4.31
N GLY A 268 0.01 -4.22 3.66
CA GLY A 268 1.39 -4.72 3.78
C GLY A 268 2.33 -4.06 2.76
N LEU A 269 1.91 -3.99 1.49
CA LEU A 269 2.79 -3.61 0.39
C LEU A 269 3.09 -2.11 0.34
N ALA A 270 2.10 -1.25 0.64
CA ALA A 270 2.29 0.20 0.60
C ALA A 270 3.34 0.71 1.59
N PRO A 271 3.28 0.37 2.90
CA PRO A 271 4.32 0.78 3.84
C PRO A 271 5.68 0.14 3.50
N ALA A 272 5.71 -1.14 3.09
CA ALA A 272 6.94 -1.81 2.71
C ALA A 272 7.68 -1.09 1.56
N LEU A 273 6.95 -0.73 0.50
CA LEU A 273 7.50 -0.02 -0.66
C LEU A 273 7.96 1.38 -0.28
N ARG A 274 7.13 2.14 0.46
CA ARG A 274 7.50 3.48 0.90
C ARG A 274 8.77 3.44 1.75
N ASN A 275 8.81 2.60 2.78
CA ASN A 275 9.95 2.47 3.70
C ASN A 275 11.22 2.10 2.93
N THR A 276 11.14 1.11 2.04
CA THR A 276 12.27 0.65 1.24
C THR A 276 12.81 1.74 0.33
N LEU A 277 11.94 2.43 -0.42
CA LEU A 277 12.32 3.51 -1.32
C LEU A 277 12.88 4.71 -0.55
N ARG A 278 12.22 5.12 0.53
CA ARG A 278 12.65 6.20 1.41
C ARG A 278 14.04 5.96 1.99
N LEU A 279 14.27 4.79 2.60
CA LEU A 279 15.57 4.39 3.13
C LEU A 279 16.65 4.34 2.05
N THR A 280 16.29 3.85 0.85
CA THR A 280 17.22 3.77 -0.28
C THR A 280 17.64 5.14 -0.78
N LEU A 281 16.73 6.13 -0.77
CA LEU A 281 17.04 7.51 -1.14
C LEU A 281 17.67 8.33 0.00
N GLY A 282 17.62 7.82 1.23
CA GLY A 282 18.18 8.48 2.41
C GLY A 282 17.37 9.69 2.88
N VAL A 283 16.05 9.65 2.68
CA VAL A 283 15.08 10.71 3.08
C VAL A 283 14.18 10.22 4.22
#